data_AF-A0A443P295-F1
#
_entry.id   AF-A0A443P295-F1
#
_cell.length_a   1.000
_cell.length_b   1.000
_cell.length_c   1.000
_cell.angle_alpha   90.00
_cell.angle_beta   90.00
_cell.angle_gamma   90.00
#
_symmetry.space_group_name_H-M   'P 1'
#
loop_
_entity.id
_entity.type
_entity.pdbx_description
1 polymer ?
#
loop_
_entity_poly.entity_id
_entity_poly.type
_entity_poly.pdbx_seq_one_letter_code
_entity_poly.pdbx_strand_id
1 'polypeptide(L)'
;MLSLFSLAHAMEMAAASSIRTSPRASFLTSSTLKCGPNFISKTSIPANLMEKGHKRASLFSIRSQQSEPKDGSVILPPTSDSEANAVTIKDWEIGRMQDEIVSSQGIRIRRRPPTGPPLHYVGPFEFRLQNEGNTPRNILEEIVWHKHTEVSKLKERRPLIALKRALENAPPVRDFIGALKASHLRTGVPALIAEVKKASPSRGVLREDFDPVQIAQAYEKGGAACLSVLTDEKYFQGSFENLEAIRNAGVKCPLLCKEFIIEAWQIYYARAKGADAILLIAAILPDLDIKYMSKICKMLGLTTLVEVHNEEEMDRVLGIDGIQLIGINNRDLESFKVDISNTKKLLDSEHRQAIHDRDIIVVGESGLFTPDDISYVQEAGVKAVLVGESIVKQSDPTKGIAGLFGKDISV
;
A
#
# COMPACT_ATOMS: atom_id res chain seq x y z
N MET A 1 -29.99 -4.50 -60.88
CA MET A 1 -31.10 -5.30 -60.34
C MET A 1 -31.19 -5.00 -58.84
N LEU A 2 -32.24 -4.25 -58.45
CA LEU A 2 -32.90 -4.11 -57.12
C LEU A 2 -32.01 -3.82 -55.89
N SER A 3 -32.25 -2.87 -54.98
CA SER A 3 -33.32 -1.88 -54.74
C SER A 3 -32.79 -0.96 -53.60
N LEU A 4 -32.70 0.37 -53.75
CA LEU A 4 -33.65 1.43 -53.31
C LEU A 4 -33.33 2.11 -51.94
N PHE A 5 -33.08 3.44 -51.99
CA PHE A 5 -33.53 4.57 -51.11
C PHE A 5 -33.12 4.57 -49.60
N SER A 6 -32.81 5.68 -48.90
CA SER A 6 -32.82 7.14 -49.13
C SER A 6 -32.16 7.88 -47.94
N LEU A 7 -31.61 9.07 -48.22
CA LEU A 7 -31.32 10.30 -47.44
C LEU A 7 -31.72 10.36 -45.94
N ALA A 8 -30.87 10.77 -44.98
CA ALA A 8 -30.28 12.10 -44.68
C ALA A 8 -31.22 13.13 -43.99
N HIS A 9 -30.90 13.52 -42.74
CA HIS A 9 -31.09 14.82 -42.01
C HIS A 9 -31.13 14.53 -40.49
N ALA A 10 -30.31 15.09 -39.60
CA ALA A 10 -30.00 16.48 -39.21
C ALA A 10 -30.61 16.80 -37.82
N MET A 11 -29.76 17.26 -36.90
CA MET A 11 -30.06 17.84 -35.58
C MET A 11 -30.56 19.27 -35.74
N GLU A 12 -31.62 19.69 -35.01
CA GLU A 12 -31.69 21.02 -34.36
C GLU A 12 -32.84 21.15 -33.33
N MET A 13 -32.48 21.60 -32.12
CA MET A 13 -33.14 22.51 -31.17
C MET A 13 -34.68 22.62 -31.05
N ALA A 14 -35.20 22.57 -29.81
CA ALA A 14 -35.71 23.73 -29.06
C ALA A 14 -36.60 23.31 -27.86
N ALA A 15 -36.78 24.26 -26.93
CA ALA A 15 -37.21 24.11 -25.54
C ALA A 15 -38.72 24.28 -25.28
N ALA A 16 -39.07 24.18 -23.98
CA ALA A 16 -40.27 24.67 -23.25
C ALA A 16 -41.50 23.74 -23.25
N SER A 17 -42.29 23.56 -22.18
CA SER A 17 -42.34 24.06 -20.80
C SER A 17 -43.49 23.37 -20.02
N SER A 18 -43.60 23.66 -18.71
CA SER A 18 -44.76 23.46 -17.79
C SER A 18 -44.69 22.22 -16.87
N ILE A 19 -44.22 22.32 -15.62
CA ILE A 19 -44.88 22.80 -14.37
C ILE A 19 -46.00 21.87 -13.86
N ARG A 20 -45.79 21.22 -12.71
CA ARG A 20 -46.63 21.24 -11.47
C ARG A 20 -46.11 20.22 -10.44
N THR A 21 -45.54 20.70 -9.33
CA THR A 21 -46.07 20.72 -7.94
C THR A 21 -45.73 19.50 -7.07
N SER A 22 -44.84 19.73 -6.11
CA SER A 22 -44.76 19.04 -4.81
C SER A 22 -45.99 19.32 -3.94
N PRO A 23 -46.23 18.55 -2.85
CA PRO A 23 -45.87 19.13 -1.55
C PRO A 23 -45.29 18.16 -0.50
N ARG A 24 -44.70 18.83 0.51
CA ARG A 24 -44.10 18.42 1.80
C ARG A 24 -45.01 17.62 2.75
N ALA A 25 -44.38 16.87 3.67
CA ALA A 25 -44.59 16.88 5.14
C ALA A 25 -43.48 16.02 5.78
N SER A 26 -42.50 16.50 6.56
CA SER A 26 -42.47 17.15 7.90
C SER A 26 -42.43 16.18 9.10
N PHE A 27 -41.33 16.33 9.86
CA PHE A 27 -40.97 15.89 11.22
C PHE A 27 -42.08 15.67 12.26
N LEU A 28 -41.83 14.75 13.21
CA LEU A 28 -42.15 14.77 14.66
C LEU A 28 -41.28 13.69 15.36
N THR A 29 -40.25 14.05 16.14
CA THR A 29 -40.16 14.21 17.62
C THR A 29 -39.94 12.93 18.47
N SER A 30 -38.81 12.97 19.19
CA SER A 30 -38.42 12.42 20.51
C SER A 30 -39.29 11.38 21.23
N SER A 31 -38.63 10.37 21.81
CA SER A 31 -38.84 10.03 23.22
C SER A 31 -37.56 9.48 23.89
N THR A 32 -37.31 10.03 25.07
CA THR A 32 -36.30 9.73 26.09
C THR A 32 -36.75 8.57 27.00
N LEU A 33 -35.86 7.63 27.36
CA LEU A 33 -35.91 6.81 28.59
C LEU A 33 -34.45 6.44 28.98
N LYS A 34 -33.84 7.11 29.96
CA LYS A 34 -33.78 6.80 31.41
C LYS A 34 -32.80 5.68 31.83
N CYS A 35 -31.65 6.15 32.35
CA CYS A 35 -30.80 5.71 33.46
C CYS A 35 -31.15 4.45 34.30
N GLY A 36 -30.15 3.56 34.44
CA GLY A 36 -29.61 2.99 35.70
C GLY A 36 -30.14 1.62 36.20
N PRO A 37 -29.43 0.91 37.12
CA PRO A 37 -28.11 1.18 37.70
C PRO A 37 -27.11 -0.01 37.70
N ASN A 38 -25.88 0.35 38.08
CA ASN A 38 -24.75 -0.49 38.47
C ASN A 38 -25.11 -1.65 39.43
N PHE A 39 -24.46 -2.81 39.25
CA PHE A 39 -24.14 -3.70 40.37
C PHE A 39 -22.64 -4.01 40.38
N ILE A 40 -22.03 -3.55 41.47
CA ILE A 40 -20.71 -3.89 41.96
C ILE A 40 -20.80 -5.28 42.60
N SER A 41 -19.88 -6.19 42.27
CA SER A 41 -19.42 -7.16 43.26
C SER A 41 -17.91 -7.39 43.10
N LYS A 42 -17.15 -6.77 44.00
CA LYS A 42 -15.80 -7.17 44.39
C LYS A 42 -15.93 -7.77 45.79
N THR A 43 -15.44 -8.98 45.98
CA THR A 43 -15.05 -9.57 47.27
C THR A 43 -13.91 -10.54 46.92
N SER A 44 -12.65 -10.11 46.93
CA SER A 44 -11.74 -9.98 48.09
C SER A 44 -11.47 -11.31 48.80
N ILE A 45 -10.35 -11.94 48.41
CA ILE A 45 -9.63 -12.99 49.14
C ILE A 45 -8.64 -12.28 50.11
N PRO A 46 -8.46 -12.77 51.35
CA PRO A 46 -7.66 -12.07 52.36
C PRO A 46 -6.15 -12.30 52.23
N ALA A 47 -5.44 -11.35 52.84
CA ALA A 47 -4.00 -11.16 52.91
C ALA A 47 -3.26 -12.07 53.91
N ASN A 48 -1.96 -12.24 53.66
CA ASN A 48 -0.80 -12.35 54.59
C ASN A 48 0.39 -12.92 53.81
N LEU A 49 1.68 -12.57 53.97
CA LEU A 49 2.43 -11.63 54.81
C LEU A 49 3.89 -11.65 54.28
N MET A 50 4.68 -10.65 54.70
CA MET A 50 6.16 -10.50 54.63
C MET A 50 6.70 -9.67 53.45
N GLU A 51 7.05 -8.38 53.66
CA GLU A 51 8.31 -7.85 54.27
C GLU A 51 9.54 -8.20 53.41
N LYS A 52 10.50 -7.33 53.10
CA LYS A 52 10.93 -6.00 53.58
C LYS A 52 12.00 -5.52 52.57
N GLY A 53 12.20 -4.21 52.41
CA GLY A 53 13.39 -3.73 51.69
C GLY A 53 13.39 -2.28 51.25
N HIS A 54 13.30 -1.34 52.21
CA HIS A 54 13.58 0.08 51.99
C HIS A 54 15.04 0.32 51.58
N LYS A 55 15.27 1.29 50.68
CA LYS A 55 16.20 2.41 50.92
C LYS A 55 15.87 3.59 50.00
N ARG A 56 15.75 4.76 50.64
CA ARG A 56 15.46 6.10 50.11
C ARG A 56 16.65 6.99 50.47
N ALA A 57 16.68 8.19 49.87
CA ALA A 57 17.60 9.33 50.07
C ALA A 57 18.77 9.39 49.06
N SER A 58 19.17 10.54 48.53
CA SER A 58 19.02 11.91 49.04
C SER A 58 18.81 12.95 47.93
N LEU A 59 17.88 13.87 48.20
CA LEU A 59 17.76 15.19 47.58
C LEU A 59 18.88 16.09 48.12
N PHE A 60 19.61 16.77 47.25
CA PHE A 60 20.41 17.93 47.62
C PHE A 60 19.65 19.21 47.27
N SER A 61 19.43 20.02 48.30
CA SER A 61 18.91 21.38 48.26
C SER A 61 20.08 22.34 48.13
N ILE A 62 20.03 23.30 47.19
CA ILE A 62 20.81 24.53 47.29
C ILE A 62 19.89 25.72 47.03
N ARG A 63 20.03 26.67 47.95
CA ARG A 63 19.23 27.84 48.23
C ARG A 63 19.53 28.97 47.24
N SER A 64 18.47 29.67 46.88
CA SER A 64 18.43 30.93 46.14
C SER A 64 19.16 32.07 46.87
N GLN A 65 19.94 32.86 46.13
CA GLN A 65 20.19 34.27 46.42
C GLN A 65 19.92 35.09 45.16
N GLN A 66 19.05 36.09 45.31
CA GLN A 66 18.75 37.12 44.33
C GLN A 66 19.83 38.22 44.40
N SER A 67 20.21 38.76 43.24
CA SER A 67 20.74 40.12 43.08
C SER A 67 20.32 40.65 41.71
N GLU A 68 19.57 41.76 41.68
CA GLU A 68 19.15 42.47 40.47
C GLU A 68 20.27 43.41 39.90
N PRO A 69 20.03 44.23 38.85
CA PRO A 69 20.61 44.04 37.53
C PRO A 69 21.71 45.08 37.23
N LYS A 70 22.61 44.76 36.30
CA LYS A 70 23.44 45.77 35.64
C LYS A 70 23.47 45.50 34.14
N ASP A 71 23.09 46.53 33.39
CA ASP A 71 23.23 46.68 31.96
C ASP A 71 24.66 46.34 31.51
N GLY A 72 24.75 45.51 30.46
CA GLY A 72 26.01 45.11 29.85
C GLY A 72 25.76 44.20 28.67
N SER A 73 25.66 44.79 27.49
CA SER A 73 25.72 44.13 26.19
C SER A 73 26.92 43.16 26.12
N VAL A 74 26.67 41.86 26.22
CA VAL A 74 27.66 40.80 25.92
C VAL A 74 27.14 40.00 24.74
N ILE A 75 27.83 40.16 23.61
CA ILE A 75 27.66 39.35 22.42
C ILE A 75 28.11 37.92 22.78
N LEU A 76 27.16 37.00 22.83
CA LEU A 76 27.45 35.56 22.88
C LEU A 76 28.03 35.13 21.53
N PRO A 77 29.14 34.38 21.48
CA PRO A 77 29.59 33.78 20.23
C PRO A 77 28.59 32.69 19.80
N PRO A 78 28.35 32.48 18.49
CA PRO A 78 27.50 31.40 18.04
C PRO A 78 28.24 30.08 18.26
N THR A 79 27.86 29.35 19.31
CA THR A 79 28.22 27.94 19.47
C THR A 79 27.03 27.08 19.05
N SER A 80 27.08 26.54 17.82
CA SER A 80 26.60 25.19 17.45
C SER A 80 26.50 24.93 15.92
N ASP A 81 27.12 25.74 15.05
CA ASP A 81 27.09 25.46 13.61
C ASP A 81 27.95 24.25 13.20
N SER A 82 28.99 23.89 13.97
CA SER A 82 29.88 22.79 13.57
C SER A 82 29.26 21.40 13.79
N GLU A 83 28.41 21.21 14.80
CA GLU A 83 27.74 19.93 15.05
C GLU A 83 26.58 19.71 14.07
N ALA A 84 25.78 20.76 13.79
CA ALA A 84 24.72 20.70 12.78
C ALA A 84 25.29 20.46 11.38
N ASN A 85 26.39 21.12 11.02
CA ASN A 85 27.09 20.89 9.75
C ASN A 85 27.76 19.50 9.69
N ALA A 86 28.32 19.00 10.80
CA ALA A 86 28.92 17.65 10.85
C ALA A 86 27.88 16.53 10.75
N VAL A 87 26.70 16.69 11.35
CA VAL A 87 25.56 15.76 11.17
C VAL A 87 25.08 15.79 9.73
N THR A 88 24.95 16.99 9.14
CA THR A 88 24.55 17.17 7.74
C THR A 88 25.54 16.50 6.78
N ILE A 89 26.85 16.63 7.01
CA ILE A 89 27.90 15.98 6.20
C ILE A 89 27.83 14.45 6.30
N LYS A 90 27.66 13.91 7.51
CA LYS A 90 27.52 12.46 7.73
C LYS A 90 26.26 11.88 7.08
N ASP A 91 25.13 12.58 7.20
CA ASP A 91 23.88 12.18 6.55
C ASP A 91 24.02 12.20 5.01
N TRP A 92 24.82 13.12 4.48
CA TRP A 92 25.12 13.22 3.05
C TRP A 92 26.05 12.11 2.55
N GLU A 93 27.10 11.76 3.32
CA GLU A 93 28.00 10.64 3.03
C GLU A 93 27.26 9.30 3.06
N ILE A 94 26.38 9.09 4.05
CA ILE A 94 25.53 7.89 4.14
C ILE A 94 24.57 7.83 2.94
N GLY A 95 23.97 8.96 2.56
CA GLY A 95 23.11 9.05 1.38
C GLY A 95 23.82 8.64 0.09
N ARG A 96 25.04 9.14 -0.14
CA ARG A 96 25.85 8.78 -1.31
C ARG A 96 26.22 7.31 -1.36
N MET A 97 26.62 6.72 -0.24
CA MET A 97 26.93 5.29 -0.16
C MET A 97 25.69 4.43 -0.46
N GLN A 98 24.50 4.89 -0.04
CA GLN A 98 23.25 4.21 -0.32
C GLN A 98 22.85 4.31 -1.80
N ASP A 99 23.09 5.46 -2.45
CA ASP A 99 22.86 5.64 -3.89
C ASP A 99 23.81 4.76 -4.75
N GLU A 100 25.05 4.54 -4.30
CA GLU A 100 26.00 3.63 -4.93
C GLU A 100 25.54 2.17 -4.85
N ILE A 101 25.04 1.72 -3.69
CA ILE A 101 24.46 0.39 -3.51
C ILE A 101 23.25 0.20 -4.42
N VAL A 102 22.33 1.16 -4.43
CA VAL A 102 21.13 1.15 -5.26
C VAL A 102 21.51 1.05 -6.75
N SER A 103 22.49 1.83 -7.18
CA SER A 103 23.00 1.82 -8.56
C SER A 103 23.65 0.49 -8.93
N SER A 104 24.44 -0.11 -8.02
CA SER A 104 25.07 -1.42 -8.23
C SER A 104 24.05 -2.57 -8.36
N GLN A 105 22.85 -2.37 -7.84
CA GLN A 105 21.72 -3.30 -7.91
C GLN A 105 20.82 -3.06 -9.13
N GLY A 106 21.23 -2.22 -10.09
CA GLY A 106 20.44 -1.93 -11.29
C GLY A 106 19.17 -1.11 -11.03
N ILE A 107 18.96 -0.64 -9.79
CA ILE A 107 17.77 0.13 -9.44
C ILE A 107 17.89 1.52 -10.06
N ARG A 108 17.02 1.79 -11.03
CA ARG A 108 17.01 3.07 -11.73
C ARG A 108 16.15 4.11 -11.03
N ILE A 109 15.13 3.70 -10.25
CA ILE A 109 14.16 4.62 -9.67
C ILE A 109 14.76 5.36 -8.47
N ARG A 110 14.87 6.68 -8.59
CA ARG A 110 15.35 7.52 -7.48
C ARG A 110 14.25 7.69 -6.47
N ARG A 111 14.52 7.39 -5.20
CA ARG A 111 13.51 7.58 -4.13
C ARG A 111 13.41 9.03 -3.65
N ARG A 112 14.41 9.85 -3.94
CA ARG A 112 14.48 11.26 -3.53
C ARG A 112 15.06 12.14 -4.64
N PRO A 113 14.77 13.45 -4.63
CA PRO A 113 15.41 14.40 -5.53
C PRO A 113 16.94 14.45 -5.31
N PRO A 114 17.79 14.37 -6.35
CA PRO A 114 19.25 14.27 -6.19
C PRO A 114 19.90 15.45 -5.47
N THR A 115 19.36 16.66 -5.65
CA THR A 115 19.91 17.87 -5.03
C THR A 115 19.16 18.28 -3.75
N GLY A 116 18.32 17.38 -3.21
CA GLY A 116 17.46 17.70 -2.08
C GLY A 116 16.28 18.61 -2.45
N PRO A 117 15.45 19.05 -1.49
CA PRO A 117 14.42 20.04 -1.74
C PRO A 117 15.07 21.33 -2.28
N PRO A 118 14.45 22.04 -3.24
CA PRO A 118 15.03 23.24 -3.82
C PRO A 118 15.09 24.35 -2.76
N LEU A 119 16.22 24.49 -2.10
CA LEU A 119 16.49 25.51 -1.09
C LEU A 119 17.86 26.13 -1.38
N HIS A 120 17.84 27.17 -2.22
CA HIS A 120 18.92 28.15 -2.24
C HIS A 120 18.33 29.48 -1.81
N TYR A 121 18.62 29.86 -0.56
CA TYR A 121 18.22 31.14 0.01
C TYR A 121 19.17 32.22 -0.51
N VAL A 122 18.66 33.18 -1.29
CA VAL A 122 19.46 34.30 -1.81
C VAL A 122 18.84 35.62 -1.32
N GLY A 123 19.00 35.89 -0.03
CA GLY A 123 18.43 37.09 0.61
C GLY A 123 16.90 37.03 0.75
N PRO A 124 16.17 38.16 0.70
CA PRO A 124 14.72 38.21 0.94
C PRO A 124 13.87 37.59 -0.19
N PHE A 125 14.49 36.97 -1.19
CA PHE A 125 13.82 36.36 -2.34
C PHE A 125 14.12 34.86 -2.38
N GLU A 126 13.07 34.03 -2.46
CA GLU A 126 13.20 32.62 -2.79
C GLU A 126 13.44 32.46 -4.29
N PHE A 127 14.69 32.22 -4.69
CA PHE A 127 15.01 31.93 -6.09
C PHE A 127 14.99 30.40 -6.31
N ARG A 128 13.94 29.90 -6.98
CA ARG A 128 13.83 28.48 -7.32
C ARG A 128 14.46 28.26 -8.71
N LEU A 129 15.76 27.97 -8.76
CA LEU A 129 16.37 27.44 -9.98
C LEU A 129 15.75 26.06 -10.24
N GLN A 130 14.98 25.93 -11.33
CA GLN A 130 14.58 24.62 -11.83
C GLN A 130 15.85 23.90 -12.27
N ASN A 131 16.38 23.04 -11.40
CA ASN A 131 17.47 22.16 -11.77
C ASN A 131 16.84 20.99 -12.53
N GLU A 132 17.15 20.83 -13.82
CA GLU A 132 16.59 19.77 -14.68
C GLU A 132 16.83 18.37 -14.07
N GLY A 133 17.87 18.20 -13.25
CA GLY A 133 18.13 16.96 -12.52
C GLY A 133 17.17 16.66 -11.36
N ASN A 134 16.35 17.62 -10.91
CA ASN A 134 15.53 17.55 -9.70
C ASN A 134 14.03 17.39 -9.98
N THR A 135 13.67 16.90 -11.17
CA THR A 135 12.32 16.48 -11.55
C THR A 135 12.26 14.95 -11.66
N PRO A 136 11.10 14.32 -11.33
CA PRO A 136 10.93 12.89 -11.56
C PRO A 136 11.04 12.54 -13.04
N ARG A 137 11.78 11.48 -13.37
CA ARG A 137 11.97 11.04 -14.77
C ARG A 137 10.82 10.21 -15.30
N ASN A 138 10.11 9.52 -14.42
CA ASN A 138 8.95 8.71 -14.73
C ASN A 138 7.91 8.80 -13.60
N ILE A 139 6.72 8.27 -13.86
CA ILE A 139 5.60 8.31 -12.92
C ILE A 139 5.90 7.59 -11.60
N LEU A 140 6.64 6.47 -11.65
CA LEU A 140 6.97 5.70 -10.46
C LEU A 140 7.87 6.50 -9.53
N GLU A 141 8.85 7.21 -10.10
CA GLU A 141 9.70 8.15 -9.37
C GLU A 141 8.87 9.28 -8.73
N GLU A 142 7.90 9.84 -9.46
CA GLU A 142 7.00 10.88 -8.94
C GLU A 142 6.17 10.36 -7.76
N ILE A 143 5.59 9.15 -7.90
CA ILE A 143 4.81 8.49 -6.85
C ILE A 143 5.66 8.30 -5.59
N VAL A 144 6.88 7.76 -5.73
CA VAL A 144 7.77 7.49 -4.60
C VAL A 144 8.20 8.77 -3.89
N TRP A 145 8.49 9.85 -4.63
CA TRP A 145 8.84 11.15 -4.03
C TRP A 145 7.67 11.74 -3.24
N HIS A 146 6.46 11.67 -3.82
CA HIS A 146 5.25 12.06 -3.11
C HIS A 146 5.04 11.22 -1.84
N LYS A 147 5.26 9.90 -1.94
CA LYS A 147 5.10 8.96 -0.83
C LYS A 147 6.00 9.29 0.36
N HIS A 148 7.24 9.72 0.14
CA HIS A 148 8.10 10.18 1.23
C HIS A 148 7.49 11.35 2.01
N THR A 149 6.88 12.32 1.31
CA THR A 149 6.22 13.47 1.94
C THR A 149 4.97 13.04 2.70
N GLU A 150 4.16 12.17 2.09
CA GLU A 150 2.93 11.64 2.69
C GLU A 150 3.21 10.82 3.95
N VAL A 151 4.13 9.86 3.88
CA VAL A 151 4.51 8.99 5.00
C VAL A 151 5.08 9.80 6.16
N SER A 152 5.86 10.85 5.88
CA SER A 152 6.39 11.74 6.93
C SER A 152 5.27 12.42 7.71
N LYS A 153 4.27 12.99 7.01
CA LYS A 153 3.09 13.62 7.64
C LYS A 153 2.25 12.62 8.42
N LEU A 154 2.08 11.40 7.90
CA LEU A 154 1.32 10.36 8.59
C LEU A 154 2.04 9.86 9.85
N LYS A 155 3.37 9.75 9.83
CA LYS A 155 4.21 9.39 10.98
C LYS A 155 4.10 10.41 12.11
N GLU A 156 4.08 11.70 11.80
CA GLU A 156 3.89 12.76 12.79
C GLU A 156 2.52 12.64 13.48
N ARG A 157 1.47 12.36 12.70
CA ARG A 157 0.10 12.19 13.23
C ARG A 157 -0.07 10.88 13.99
N ARG A 158 0.59 9.81 13.56
CA ARG A 158 0.51 8.46 14.16
C ARG A 158 1.91 7.87 14.32
N PRO A 159 2.60 8.18 15.44
CA PRO A 159 3.92 7.64 15.71
C PRO A 159 3.92 6.11 15.79
N LEU A 160 5.06 5.49 15.45
CA LEU A 160 5.22 4.04 15.41
C LEU A 160 4.83 3.35 16.74
N ILE A 161 5.10 3.99 17.88
CA ILE A 161 4.73 3.46 19.20
C ILE A 161 3.21 3.30 19.35
N ALA A 162 2.42 4.22 18.80
CA ALA A 162 0.96 4.13 18.83
C ALA A 162 0.46 2.97 17.97
N LEU A 163 1.08 2.75 16.81
CA LEU A 163 0.77 1.59 15.96
C LEU A 163 1.10 0.28 16.65
N LYS A 164 2.29 0.16 17.25
CA LYS A 164 2.68 -1.05 17.99
C LYS A 164 1.68 -1.40 19.09
N ARG A 165 1.22 -0.41 19.87
CA ARG A 165 0.17 -0.61 20.87
C ARG A 165 -1.16 -1.06 20.27
N ALA A 166 -1.57 -0.46 19.14
CA ALA A 166 -2.78 -0.87 18.45
C ALA A 166 -2.72 -2.35 17.98
N LEU A 167 -1.52 -2.83 17.64
CA LEU A 167 -1.31 -4.21 17.21
C LEU A 167 -1.36 -5.25 18.33
N GLU A 168 -1.20 -4.87 19.59
CA GLU A 168 -1.30 -5.80 20.73
C GLU A 168 -2.66 -6.49 20.80
N ASN A 169 -3.72 -5.82 20.33
CA ASN A 169 -5.08 -6.34 20.29
C ASN A 169 -5.59 -6.61 18.85
N ALA A 170 -4.70 -6.61 17.85
CA ALA A 170 -5.11 -6.85 16.48
C ALA A 170 -5.55 -8.31 16.28
N PRO A 171 -6.63 -8.58 15.52
CA PRO A 171 -7.02 -9.95 15.20
C PRO A 171 -5.92 -10.64 14.39
N PRO A 172 -5.78 -11.97 14.48
CA PRO A 172 -4.71 -12.70 13.79
C PRO A 172 -4.73 -12.45 12.27
N VAL A 173 -3.54 -12.47 11.66
CA VAL A 173 -3.40 -12.45 10.20
C VAL A 173 -3.99 -13.74 9.63
N ARG A 174 -4.66 -13.64 8.49
CA ARG A 174 -5.16 -14.76 7.71
C ARG A 174 -4.08 -15.28 6.77
N ASP A 175 -4.06 -16.59 6.57
CA ASP A 175 -3.05 -17.25 5.75
C ASP A 175 -3.25 -16.97 4.25
N PHE A 176 -2.56 -15.94 3.76
CA PHE A 176 -2.59 -15.51 2.36
C PHE A 176 -2.06 -16.60 1.42
N ILE A 177 -0.93 -17.24 1.76
CA ILE A 177 -0.30 -18.28 0.92
C ILE A 177 -1.17 -19.53 0.91
N GLY A 178 -1.67 -19.95 2.07
CA GLY A 178 -2.58 -21.09 2.19
C GLY A 178 -3.84 -20.91 1.36
N ALA A 179 -4.43 -19.70 1.34
CA ALA A 179 -5.61 -19.41 0.52
C ALA A 179 -5.32 -19.55 -0.99
N LEU A 180 -4.16 -19.08 -1.47
CA LEU A 180 -3.74 -19.26 -2.85
C LEU A 180 -3.55 -20.75 -3.19
N LYS A 181 -2.80 -21.49 -2.36
CA LYS A 181 -2.55 -22.92 -2.55
C LYS A 181 -3.85 -23.74 -2.57
N ALA A 182 -4.75 -23.48 -1.62
CA ALA A 182 -6.03 -24.16 -1.53
C ALA A 182 -6.92 -23.89 -2.75
N SER A 183 -6.99 -22.64 -3.22
CA SER A 183 -7.78 -22.29 -4.41
C SER A 183 -7.22 -22.93 -5.69
N HIS A 184 -5.89 -22.89 -5.86
CA HIS A 184 -5.21 -23.52 -7.00
C HIS A 184 -5.46 -25.03 -7.03
N LEU A 185 -5.32 -25.71 -5.89
CA LEU A 185 -5.57 -27.15 -5.76
C LEU A 185 -7.03 -27.52 -6.07
N ARG A 186 -7.98 -26.71 -5.60
CA ARG A 186 -9.41 -26.95 -5.79
C ARG A 186 -9.86 -26.78 -7.24
N THR A 187 -9.32 -25.77 -7.94
CA THR A 187 -9.84 -25.34 -9.24
C THR A 187 -9.00 -25.80 -10.44
N GLY A 188 -7.74 -26.22 -10.20
CA GLY A 188 -6.79 -26.62 -11.24
C GLY A 188 -6.32 -25.47 -12.15
N VAL A 189 -6.63 -24.22 -11.80
CA VAL A 189 -6.23 -23.00 -12.52
C VAL A 189 -5.54 -22.03 -11.55
N PRO A 190 -4.85 -20.97 -12.03
CA PRO A 190 -4.20 -20.01 -11.14
C PRO A 190 -5.19 -19.39 -10.16
N ALA A 191 -4.80 -19.30 -8.87
CA ALA A 191 -5.63 -18.68 -7.85
C ALA A 191 -5.78 -17.16 -8.10
N LEU A 192 -7.00 -16.64 -7.97
CA LEU A 192 -7.29 -15.23 -8.20
C LEU A 192 -7.01 -14.37 -6.96
N ILE A 193 -6.15 -13.35 -7.12
CA ILE A 193 -6.06 -12.18 -6.25
C ILE A 193 -6.86 -11.06 -6.93
N ALA A 194 -8.10 -10.82 -6.49
CA ALA A 194 -8.98 -9.84 -7.12
C ALA A 194 -8.70 -8.43 -6.56
N GLU A 195 -8.45 -7.47 -7.45
CA GLU A 195 -8.02 -6.12 -7.05
C GLU A 195 -9.18 -5.13 -6.98
N VAL A 196 -9.40 -4.59 -5.78
CA VAL A 196 -10.34 -3.51 -5.48
C VAL A 196 -9.66 -2.18 -5.80
N LYS A 197 -9.99 -1.61 -6.96
CA LYS A 197 -9.33 -0.41 -7.52
C LYS A 197 -10.34 0.59 -8.09
N LYS A 198 -10.29 1.84 -7.64
CA LYS A 198 -11.16 2.92 -8.13
C LYS A 198 -10.63 3.57 -9.40
N ALA A 199 -9.36 3.95 -9.40
CA ALA A 199 -8.72 4.65 -10.50
C ALA A 199 -7.29 4.13 -10.73
N SER A 200 -6.68 4.55 -11.84
CA SER A 200 -5.26 4.36 -12.08
C SER A 200 -4.69 5.49 -12.94
N PRO A 201 -3.38 5.79 -12.84
CA PRO A 201 -2.76 6.85 -13.65
C PRO A 201 -2.94 6.66 -15.16
N SER A 202 -2.95 5.42 -15.63
CA SER A 202 -3.02 5.10 -17.07
C SER A 202 -4.45 5.08 -17.64
N ARG A 203 -5.47 4.90 -16.81
CA ARG A 203 -6.88 4.74 -17.26
C ARG A 203 -7.85 5.74 -16.65
N GLY A 204 -7.41 6.59 -15.72
CA GLY A 204 -8.31 7.45 -14.95
C GLY A 204 -9.23 6.65 -14.04
N VAL A 205 -10.45 7.14 -13.84
CA VAL A 205 -11.49 6.46 -13.04
C VAL A 205 -12.01 5.24 -13.78
N LEU A 206 -11.92 4.07 -13.15
CA LEU A 206 -12.38 2.79 -13.71
C LEU A 206 -13.83 2.50 -13.32
N ARG A 207 -14.26 2.99 -12.16
CA ARG A 207 -15.61 2.81 -11.62
C ARG A 207 -16.01 4.05 -10.81
N GLU A 208 -17.00 4.79 -11.29
CA GLU A 208 -17.51 6.00 -10.63
C GLU A 208 -18.24 5.65 -9.32
N ASP A 209 -19.17 4.69 -9.39
CA ASP A 209 -19.86 4.14 -8.23
C ASP A 209 -19.01 3.08 -7.53
N PHE A 210 -18.18 3.54 -6.60
CA PHE A 210 -17.16 2.75 -5.93
C PHE A 210 -17.51 2.52 -4.45
N ASP A 211 -18.15 1.39 -4.18
CA ASP A 211 -18.25 0.83 -2.82
C ASP A 211 -17.24 -0.32 -2.66
N PRO A 212 -16.12 -0.10 -1.92
CA PRO A 212 -15.08 -1.11 -1.78
C PRO A 212 -15.56 -2.38 -1.06
N VAL A 213 -16.54 -2.26 -0.15
CA VAL A 213 -17.07 -3.39 0.62
C VAL A 213 -17.94 -4.27 -0.28
N GLN A 214 -18.85 -3.67 -1.04
CA GLN A 214 -19.71 -4.41 -1.97
C GLN A 214 -18.88 -5.11 -3.05
N ILE A 215 -17.86 -4.43 -3.59
CA ILE A 215 -16.95 -5.00 -4.59
C ILE A 215 -16.18 -6.19 -3.98
N ALA A 216 -15.63 -6.04 -2.78
CA ALA A 216 -14.90 -7.10 -2.10
C ALA A 216 -15.77 -8.34 -1.82
N GLN A 217 -17.00 -8.14 -1.36
CA GLN A 217 -17.96 -9.23 -1.16
C GLN A 217 -18.34 -9.93 -2.47
N ALA A 218 -18.49 -9.17 -3.56
CA ALA A 218 -18.75 -9.74 -4.88
C ALA A 218 -17.55 -10.56 -5.40
N TYR A 219 -16.32 -10.11 -5.17
CA TYR A 219 -15.12 -10.88 -5.52
C TYR A 219 -14.98 -12.16 -4.70
N GLU A 220 -15.23 -12.10 -3.39
CA GLU A 220 -15.23 -13.28 -2.53
C GLU A 220 -16.28 -14.30 -3.01
N LYS A 221 -17.51 -13.84 -3.27
CA LYS A 221 -18.57 -14.69 -3.84
C LYS A 221 -18.19 -15.29 -5.19
N GLY A 222 -17.45 -14.54 -6.01
CA GLY A 222 -16.96 -14.98 -7.31
C GLY A 222 -15.77 -15.95 -7.25
N GLY A 223 -15.29 -16.33 -6.07
CA GLY A 223 -14.22 -17.30 -5.91
C GLY A 223 -12.81 -16.73 -5.85
N ALA A 224 -12.67 -15.41 -5.61
CA ALA A 224 -11.35 -14.82 -5.35
C ALA A 224 -10.71 -15.50 -4.13
N ALA A 225 -9.46 -15.95 -4.27
CA ALA A 225 -8.71 -16.58 -3.19
C ALA A 225 -8.24 -15.54 -2.17
N CYS A 226 -7.82 -14.37 -2.67
CA CYS A 226 -7.38 -13.23 -1.89
C CYS A 226 -7.87 -11.94 -2.56
N LEU A 227 -7.83 -10.82 -1.83
CA LEU A 227 -8.12 -9.50 -2.38
C LEU A 227 -6.87 -8.62 -2.32
N SER A 228 -6.68 -7.80 -3.34
CA SER A 228 -5.71 -6.70 -3.37
C SER A 228 -6.47 -5.39 -3.22
N VAL A 229 -6.11 -4.54 -2.26
CA VAL A 229 -6.78 -3.25 -2.03
C VAL A 229 -5.78 -2.13 -2.23
N LEU A 230 -6.07 -1.23 -3.18
CA LEU A 230 -5.25 -0.04 -3.40
C LEU A 230 -5.45 0.94 -2.24
N THR A 231 -4.35 1.34 -1.62
CA THR A 231 -4.37 2.31 -0.51
C THR A 231 -3.79 3.68 -0.85
N ASP A 232 -3.16 3.81 -2.02
CA ASP A 232 -2.62 5.10 -2.48
C ASP A 232 -3.75 6.05 -2.89
N GLU A 233 -3.84 7.18 -2.18
CA GLU A 233 -4.91 8.17 -2.38
C GLU A 233 -4.71 8.98 -3.67
N LYS A 234 -3.49 9.49 -3.91
CA LYS A 234 -3.25 10.49 -4.95
C LYS A 234 -3.38 9.93 -6.38
N TYR A 235 -2.84 8.74 -6.62
CA TYR A 235 -2.69 8.18 -7.96
C TYR A 235 -3.74 7.12 -8.28
N PHE A 236 -4.25 6.42 -7.26
CA PHE A 236 -5.22 5.34 -7.42
C PHE A 236 -6.60 5.63 -6.82
N GLN A 237 -6.75 6.77 -6.11
CA GLN A 237 -7.95 7.09 -5.31
C GLN A 237 -8.33 5.95 -4.36
N GLY A 238 -7.32 5.26 -3.85
CA GLY A 238 -7.43 4.26 -2.80
C GLY A 238 -7.49 4.89 -1.41
N SER A 239 -7.55 4.07 -0.38
CA SER A 239 -7.33 4.52 1.00
C SER A 239 -7.09 3.33 1.93
N PHE A 240 -6.37 3.57 3.02
CA PHE A 240 -6.24 2.60 4.11
C PHE A 240 -7.58 2.33 4.81
N GLU A 241 -8.49 3.29 4.78
CA GLU A 241 -9.85 3.18 5.29
C GLU A 241 -10.69 2.19 4.47
N ASN A 242 -10.47 2.10 3.15
CA ASN A 242 -11.13 1.08 2.32
C ASN A 242 -10.70 -0.34 2.73
N LEU A 243 -9.40 -0.54 2.99
CA LEU A 243 -8.87 -1.81 3.48
C LEU A 243 -9.49 -2.21 4.83
N GLU A 244 -9.55 -1.26 5.77
CA GLU A 244 -10.14 -1.46 7.09
C GLU A 244 -11.66 -1.71 7.01
N ALA A 245 -12.37 -0.99 6.15
CA ALA A 245 -13.81 -1.19 5.93
C ALA A 245 -14.10 -2.59 5.38
N ILE A 246 -13.34 -3.05 4.37
CA ILE A 246 -13.46 -4.41 3.81
C ILE A 246 -13.22 -5.46 4.90
N ARG A 247 -12.18 -5.27 5.72
CA ARG A 247 -11.89 -6.18 6.83
C ARG A 247 -13.05 -6.24 7.82
N ASN A 248 -13.55 -5.09 8.24
CA ASN A 248 -14.59 -4.99 9.26
C ASN A 248 -15.97 -5.46 8.76
N ALA A 249 -16.21 -5.42 7.46
CA ALA A 249 -17.42 -5.96 6.83
C ALA A 249 -17.50 -7.49 6.86
N GLY A 250 -16.46 -8.18 7.34
CA GLY A 250 -16.50 -9.62 7.59
C GLY A 250 -16.13 -10.50 6.41
N VAL A 251 -15.68 -9.90 5.29
CA VAL A 251 -15.03 -10.60 4.17
C VAL A 251 -13.96 -11.52 4.73
N LYS A 252 -13.88 -12.78 4.28
CA LYS A 252 -12.98 -13.84 4.76
C LYS A 252 -11.70 -13.96 3.94
N CYS A 253 -11.71 -13.59 2.67
CA CYS A 253 -10.50 -13.50 1.85
C CYS A 253 -9.38 -12.75 2.58
N PRO A 254 -8.12 -13.26 2.54
CA PRO A 254 -6.97 -12.49 2.98
C PRO A 254 -6.78 -11.21 2.15
N LEU A 255 -6.31 -10.14 2.77
CA LEU A 255 -6.19 -8.81 2.17
C LEU A 255 -4.73 -8.41 1.96
N LEU A 256 -4.35 -8.15 0.71
CA LEU A 256 -3.10 -7.50 0.33
C LEU A 256 -3.29 -5.98 0.37
N CYS A 257 -2.43 -5.29 1.13
CA CYS A 257 -2.27 -3.84 1.04
C CYS A 257 -1.39 -3.52 -0.18
N LYS A 258 -2.02 -3.12 -1.30
CA LYS A 258 -1.31 -2.73 -2.52
C LYS A 258 -0.95 -1.24 -2.43
N GLU A 259 0.29 -0.99 -2.06
CA GLU A 259 0.83 0.32 -1.73
C GLU A 259 2.31 0.42 -2.16
N PHE A 260 2.81 1.64 -2.36
CA PHE A 260 4.24 1.90 -2.54
C PHE A 260 4.92 1.94 -1.17
N ILE A 261 5.27 0.77 -0.64
CA ILE A 261 5.95 0.63 0.65
C ILE A 261 7.42 1.06 0.50
N ILE A 262 7.79 2.14 1.19
CA ILE A 262 9.14 2.70 1.21
C ILE A 262 9.72 2.74 2.63
N GLU A 263 8.89 2.61 3.67
CA GLU A 263 9.32 2.60 5.06
C GLU A 263 8.56 1.57 5.91
N ALA A 264 9.24 1.03 6.92
CA ALA A 264 8.68 0.08 7.87
C ALA A 264 7.37 0.56 8.52
N TRP A 265 7.23 1.86 8.79
CA TRP A 265 6.01 2.42 9.38
C TRP A 265 4.75 2.03 8.59
N GLN A 266 4.81 2.01 7.26
CA GLN A 266 3.67 1.66 6.42
C GLN A 266 3.25 0.20 6.63
N ILE A 267 4.18 -0.71 6.93
CA ILE A 267 3.88 -2.13 7.21
C ILE A 267 3.08 -2.25 8.51
N TYR A 268 3.50 -1.54 9.57
CA TYR A 268 2.74 -1.49 10.82
C TYR A 268 1.37 -0.86 10.63
N TYR A 269 1.28 0.19 9.79
CA TYR A 269 0.02 0.86 9.52
C TYR A 269 -0.94 -0.03 8.73
N ALA A 270 -0.46 -0.68 7.67
CA ALA A 270 -1.22 -1.66 6.88
C ALA A 270 -1.73 -2.80 7.79
N ARG A 271 -0.87 -3.34 8.67
CA ARG A 271 -1.27 -4.38 9.63
C ARG A 271 -2.37 -3.89 10.56
N ALA A 272 -2.25 -2.68 11.10
CA ALA A 272 -3.23 -2.09 12.00
C ALA A 272 -4.59 -1.85 11.31
N LYS A 273 -4.56 -1.65 9.99
CA LYS A 273 -5.74 -1.52 9.12
C LYS A 273 -6.29 -2.85 8.63
N GLY A 274 -5.71 -3.97 9.07
CA GLY A 274 -6.20 -5.30 8.76
C GLY A 274 -5.58 -5.94 7.52
N ALA A 275 -4.41 -5.52 7.05
CA ALA A 275 -3.69 -6.26 6.02
C ALA A 275 -3.28 -7.67 6.51
N ASP A 276 -3.27 -8.62 5.58
CA ASP A 276 -2.70 -9.97 5.70
C ASP A 276 -1.43 -10.14 4.88
N ALA A 277 -1.29 -9.34 3.82
CA ALA A 277 -0.10 -9.26 3.00
C ALA A 277 0.23 -7.81 2.65
N ILE A 278 1.49 -7.57 2.29
CA ILE A 278 1.95 -6.28 1.75
C ILE A 278 2.73 -6.49 0.46
N LEU A 279 2.79 -5.43 -0.34
CA LEU A 279 3.59 -5.36 -1.56
C LEU A 279 4.97 -4.74 -1.26
N LEU A 280 6.04 -5.37 -1.75
CA LEU A 280 7.36 -4.76 -1.89
C LEU A 280 7.74 -4.74 -3.36
N ILE A 281 8.31 -3.64 -3.85
CA ILE A 281 8.62 -3.48 -5.28
C ILE A 281 10.13 -3.46 -5.45
N ALA A 282 10.68 -4.45 -6.17
CA ALA A 282 12.12 -4.60 -6.37
C ALA A 282 12.75 -3.43 -7.17
N ALA A 283 11.95 -2.81 -8.04
CA ALA A 283 12.33 -1.64 -8.82
C ALA A 283 12.56 -0.37 -7.98
N ILE A 284 12.11 -0.32 -6.72
CA ILE A 284 12.27 0.86 -5.84
C ILE A 284 12.99 0.53 -4.52
N LEU A 285 13.11 -0.74 -4.14
CA LEU A 285 13.71 -1.15 -2.87
C LEU A 285 15.04 -1.87 -3.10
N PRO A 286 16.13 -1.45 -2.42
CA PRO A 286 17.37 -2.22 -2.39
C PRO A 286 17.18 -3.53 -1.62
N ASP A 287 18.05 -4.51 -1.88
CA ASP A 287 17.91 -5.86 -1.32
C ASP A 287 17.92 -5.86 0.22
N LEU A 288 18.68 -4.93 0.83
CA LEU A 288 18.71 -4.77 2.28
C LEU A 288 17.35 -4.34 2.83
N ASP A 289 16.65 -3.44 2.14
CA ASP A 289 15.32 -2.99 2.53
C ASP A 289 14.30 -4.11 2.36
N ILE A 290 14.34 -4.86 1.25
CA ILE A 290 13.47 -6.04 1.06
C ILE A 290 13.71 -7.05 2.19
N LYS A 291 14.97 -7.41 2.46
CA LYS A 291 15.35 -8.31 3.57
C LYS A 291 14.81 -7.82 4.92
N TYR A 292 14.99 -6.53 5.22
CA TYR A 292 14.57 -5.93 6.49
C TYR A 292 13.03 -5.89 6.62
N MET A 293 12.35 -5.46 5.56
CA MET A 293 10.89 -5.38 5.53
C MET A 293 10.23 -6.75 5.56
N SER A 294 10.77 -7.76 4.86
CA SER A 294 10.31 -9.15 4.95
C SER A 294 10.44 -9.72 6.36
N LYS A 295 11.53 -9.38 7.08
CA LYS A 295 11.67 -9.76 8.51
C LYS A 295 10.59 -9.13 9.38
N ILE A 296 10.27 -7.85 9.17
CA ILE A 296 9.17 -7.18 9.87
C ILE A 296 7.84 -7.85 9.54
N CYS A 297 7.57 -8.15 8.27
CA CYS A 297 6.35 -8.84 7.84
C CYS A 297 6.21 -10.18 8.58
N LYS A 298 7.27 -11.00 8.59
CA LYS A 298 7.30 -12.26 9.32
C LYS A 298 7.01 -12.10 10.82
N MET A 299 7.59 -11.08 11.47
CA MET A 299 7.30 -10.78 12.88
C MET A 299 5.85 -10.38 13.13
N LEU A 300 5.20 -9.73 12.16
CA LEU A 300 3.80 -9.31 12.24
C LEU A 300 2.81 -10.37 11.71
N GLY A 301 3.31 -11.51 11.23
CA GLY A 301 2.53 -12.57 10.59
C GLY A 301 2.07 -12.26 9.17
N LEU A 302 2.55 -11.18 8.54
CA LEU A 302 2.19 -10.77 7.19
C LEU A 302 2.94 -11.57 6.12
N THR A 303 2.25 -11.86 5.02
CA THR A 303 2.86 -12.35 3.78
C THR A 303 3.47 -11.18 3.00
N THR A 304 4.61 -11.41 2.34
CA THR A 304 5.25 -10.43 1.46
C THR A 304 5.12 -10.87 0.02
N LEU A 305 4.41 -10.09 -0.81
CA LEU A 305 4.45 -10.20 -2.27
C LEU A 305 5.57 -9.28 -2.78
N VAL A 306 6.62 -9.86 -3.37
CA VAL A 306 7.70 -9.07 -3.97
C VAL A 306 7.49 -8.96 -5.48
N GLU A 307 7.24 -7.74 -5.96
CA GLU A 307 6.96 -7.44 -7.36
C GLU A 307 8.27 -7.18 -8.13
N VAL A 308 8.40 -7.84 -9.29
CA VAL A 308 9.53 -7.74 -10.24
C VAL A 308 9.03 -7.47 -11.66
N HIS A 309 9.88 -6.84 -12.48
CA HIS A 309 9.56 -6.43 -13.85
C HIS A 309 10.54 -6.97 -14.89
N ASN A 310 11.78 -7.26 -14.50
CA ASN A 310 12.86 -7.67 -15.40
C ASN A 310 13.76 -8.74 -14.76
N GLU A 311 14.70 -9.28 -15.54
CA GLU A 311 15.59 -10.37 -15.14
C GLU A 311 16.48 -9.98 -13.96
N GLU A 312 17.06 -8.78 -13.97
CA GLU A 312 17.92 -8.27 -12.89
C GLU A 312 17.16 -8.20 -11.55
N GLU A 313 15.90 -7.75 -11.58
CA GLU A 313 15.03 -7.74 -10.39
C GLU A 313 14.69 -9.17 -9.93
N MET A 314 14.43 -10.09 -10.86
CA MET A 314 14.17 -11.49 -10.53
C MET A 314 15.39 -12.13 -9.84
N ASP A 315 16.58 -11.95 -10.39
CA ASP A 315 17.84 -12.48 -9.84
C ASP A 315 18.07 -11.97 -8.42
N ARG A 316 17.89 -10.65 -8.22
CA ARG A 316 18.00 -10.03 -6.89
C ARG A 316 17.04 -10.64 -5.89
N VAL A 317 15.76 -10.78 -6.27
CA VAL A 317 14.71 -11.30 -5.37
C VAL A 317 14.93 -12.79 -5.07
N LEU A 318 15.36 -13.59 -6.05
CA LEU A 318 15.71 -14.99 -5.83
C LEU A 318 16.95 -15.14 -4.94
N GLY A 319 17.89 -14.19 -4.98
CA GLY A 319 19.04 -14.11 -4.05
C GLY A 319 18.69 -13.75 -2.60
N ILE A 320 17.42 -13.45 -2.28
CA ILE A 320 16.96 -13.13 -0.93
C ILE A 320 16.34 -14.35 -0.26
N ASP A 321 16.78 -14.64 0.97
CA ASP A 321 16.24 -15.74 1.78
C ASP A 321 14.85 -15.46 2.34
N GLY A 322 14.00 -16.49 2.26
CA GLY A 322 12.66 -16.47 2.86
C GLY A 322 11.57 -15.82 2.02
N ILE A 323 11.85 -15.49 0.76
CA ILE A 323 10.81 -15.09 -0.20
C ILE A 323 9.94 -16.31 -0.52
N GLN A 324 8.61 -16.15 -0.46
CA GLN A 324 7.64 -17.22 -0.72
C GLN A 324 6.65 -16.87 -1.83
N LEU A 325 6.59 -15.59 -2.22
CA LEU A 325 5.62 -15.06 -3.18
C LEU A 325 6.27 -13.96 -4.02
N ILE A 326 6.34 -14.18 -5.33
CA ILE A 326 6.88 -13.24 -6.31
C ILE A 326 5.77 -12.85 -7.28
N GLY A 327 5.62 -11.55 -7.53
CA GLY A 327 4.70 -10.99 -8.51
C GLY A 327 5.46 -10.56 -9.76
N ILE A 328 5.10 -11.09 -10.92
CA ILE A 328 5.63 -10.63 -12.21
C ILE A 328 4.66 -9.60 -12.77
N ASN A 329 5.07 -8.33 -12.78
CA ASN A 329 4.26 -7.26 -13.32
C ASN A 329 4.55 -7.06 -14.81
N ASN A 330 3.61 -7.45 -15.65
CA ASN A 330 3.72 -7.35 -17.11
C ASN A 330 3.55 -5.91 -17.63
N ARG A 331 3.32 -4.93 -16.75
CA ARG A 331 3.24 -3.51 -17.10
C ARG A 331 4.58 -2.83 -16.87
N ASP A 332 5.13 -2.29 -17.94
CA ASP A 332 6.27 -1.39 -17.85
C ASP A 332 5.85 -0.07 -17.18
N LEU A 333 6.51 0.31 -16.09
CA LEU A 333 6.13 1.47 -15.29
C LEU A 333 6.66 2.81 -15.85
N GLU A 334 7.50 2.78 -16.89
CA GLU A 334 7.97 4.00 -17.59
C GLU A 334 7.06 4.36 -18.77
N SER A 335 6.60 3.35 -19.51
CA SER A 335 5.83 3.48 -20.76
C SER A 335 4.36 3.06 -20.64
N PHE A 336 3.98 2.41 -19.53
CA PHE A 336 2.67 1.80 -19.29
C PHE A 336 2.24 0.71 -20.27
N LYS A 337 3.12 0.31 -21.19
CA LYS A 337 2.89 -0.81 -22.10
C LYS A 337 2.78 -2.09 -21.30
N VAL A 338 1.87 -2.96 -21.73
CA VAL A 338 1.63 -4.24 -21.08
C VAL A 338 2.00 -5.35 -22.06
N ASP A 339 2.87 -6.25 -21.63
CA ASP A 339 3.31 -7.40 -22.41
C ASP A 339 3.36 -8.65 -21.53
N ILE A 340 2.35 -9.51 -21.67
CA ILE A 340 2.25 -10.76 -20.91
C ILE A 340 3.35 -11.77 -21.27
N SER A 341 4.05 -11.59 -22.40
CA SER A 341 5.19 -12.43 -22.77
C SER A 341 6.38 -12.26 -21.81
N ASN A 342 6.44 -11.14 -21.09
CA ASN A 342 7.41 -10.91 -20.02
C ASN A 342 7.35 -12.01 -18.94
N THR A 343 6.15 -12.53 -18.65
CA THR A 343 6.00 -13.65 -17.71
C THR A 343 6.77 -14.90 -18.17
N LYS A 344 6.69 -15.28 -19.46
CA LYS A 344 7.45 -16.43 -19.98
C LYS A 344 8.94 -16.13 -20.05
N LYS A 345 9.31 -14.88 -20.34
CA LYS A 345 10.71 -14.42 -20.34
C LYS A 345 11.36 -14.57 -18.96
N LEU A 346 10.68 -14.13 -17.90
CA LEU A 346 11.17 -14.19 -16.51
C LEU A 346 11.00 -15.56 -15.85
N LEU A 347 10.29 -16.48 -16.49
CA LEU A 347 10.16 -17.87 -16.08
C LEU A 347 10.92 -18.77 -17.05
N ASP A 348 12.18 -18.41 -17.32
CA ASP A 348 13.09 -19.27 -18.07
C ASP A 348 13.41 -20.57 -17.30
N SER A 349 14.27 -21.43 -17.84
CA SER A 349 14.61 -22.70 -17.18
C SER A 349 15.33 -22.51 -15.84
N GLU A 350 16.18 -21.51 -15.69
CA GLU A 350 16.97 -21.28 -14.49
C GLU A 350 16.10 -20.70 -13.38
N HIS A 351 15.36 -19.63 -13.67
CA HIS A 351 14.44 -19.02 -12.70
C HIS A 351 13.36 -19.98 -12.25
N ARG A 352 12.77 -20.78 -13.17
CA ARG A 352 11.79 -21.81 -12.78
C ARG A 352 12.37 -22.86 -11.85
N GLN A 353 13.60 -23.30 -12.08
CA GLN A 353 14.26 -24.27 -11.20
C GLN A 353 14.45 -23.67 -9.79
N ALA A 354 14.98 -22.46 -9.70
CA ALA A 354 15.18 -21.77 -8.43
C ALA A 354 13.85 -21.52 -7.68
N ILE A 355 12.79 -21.15 -8.39
CA ILE A 355 11.43 -20.95 -7.85
C ILE A 355 10.88 -22.28 -7.31
N HIS A 356 11.05 -23.37 -8.07
CA HIS A 356 10.60 -24.70 -7.68
C HIS A 356 11.31 -25.21 -6.43
N ASP A 357 12.64 -25.13 -6.39
CA ASP A 357 13.45 -25.66 -5.28
C ASP A 357 13.18 -24.96 -3.94
N ARG A 358 12.62 -23.75 -3.99
CA ARG A 358 12.28 -22.93 -2.82
C ARG A 358 10.78 -22.88 -2.53
N ASP A 359 9.95 -23.63 -3.27
CA ASP A 359 8.48 -23.61 -3.18
C ASP A 359 7.89 -22.18 -3.25
N ILE A 360 8.43 -21.35 -4.13
CA ILE A 360 7.95 -19.98 -4.35
C ILE A 360 6.69 -20.03 -5.23
N ILE A 361 5.65 -19.30 -4.83
CA ILE A 361 4.47 -19.07 -5.66
C ILE A 361 4.72 -17.86 -6.54
N VAL A 362 4.51 -18.01 -7.84
CA VAL A 362 4.54 -16.90 -8.80
C VAL A 362 3.13 -16.41 -9.06
N VAL A 363 2.96 -15.09 -8.98
CA VAL A 363 1.75 -14.34 -9.30
C VAL A 363 1.96 -13.61 -10.63
N GLY A 364 1.12 -13.86 -11.63
CA GLY A 364 1.10 -13.06 -12.86
C GLY A 364 0.25 -11.80 -12.67
N GLU A 365 0.78 -10.62 -12.96
CA GLU A 365 0.10 -9.34 -12.77
C GLU A 365 0.04 -8.52 -14.07
N SER A 366 -1.02 -7.72 -14.21
CA SER A 366 -1.31 -6.87 -15.37
C SER A 366 -1.53 -7.65 -16.68
N GLY A 367 -2.43 -7.15 -17.54
CA GLY A 367 -2.59 -7.66 -18.91
C GLY A 367 -3.47 -8.88 -19.10
N LEU A 368 -4.17 -9.34 -18.05
CA LEU A 368 -5.00 -10.54 -18.09
C LEU A 368 -6.48 -10.16 -18.27
N PHE A 369 -7.00 -10.39 -19.48
CA PHE A 369 -8.37 -10.00 -19.85
C PHE A 369 -9.24 -11.18 -20.29
N THR A 370 -8.63 -12.28 -20.72
CA THR A 370 -9.30 -13.42 -21.34
C THR A 370 -8.84 -14.76 -20.75
N PRO A 371 -9.62 -15.85 -20.97
CA PRO A 371 -9.19 -17.20 -20.59
C PRO A 371 -7.89 -17.65 -21.26
N ASP A 372 -7.62 -17.16 -22.47
CA ASP A 372 -6.39 -17.46 -23.19
C ASP A 372 -5.18 -16.80 -22.51
N ASP A 373 -5.33 -15.58 -21.97
CA ASP A 373 -4.28 -14.93 -21.19
C ASP A 373 -3.96 -15.72 -19.91
N ILE A 374 -5.00 -16.21 -19.21
CA ILE A 374 -4.85 -17.05 -18.02
C ILE A 374 -4.12 -18.36 -18.36
N SER A 375 -4.54 -19.00 -19.45
CA SER A 375 -3.91 -20.24 -19.93
C SER A 375 -2.44 -20.01 -20.30
N TYR A 376 -2.15 -18.90 -20.98
CA TYR A 376 -0.79 -18.54 -21.39
C TYR A 376 0.16 -18.40 -20.20
N VAL A 377 -0.24 -17.72 -19.12
CA VAL A 377 0.60 -17.58 -17.92
C VAL A 377 0.62 -18.87 -17.08
N GLN A 378 -0.48 -19.62 -17.04
CA GLN A 378 -0.53 -20.92 -16.37
C GLN A 378 0.49 -21.90 -16.98
N GLU A 379 0.57 -21.97 -18.31
CA GLU A 379 1.56 -22.78 -19.02
C GLU A 379 3.01 -22.38 -18.71
N ALA A 380 3.25 -21.12 -18.35
CA ALA A 380 4.57 -20.64 -17.91
C ALA A 380 4.94 -21.12 -16.49
N GLY A 381 3.98 -21.65 -15.73
CA GLY A 381 4.15 -22.09 -14.34
C GLY A 381 3.57 -21.13 -13.30
N VAL A 382 2.81 -20.11 -13.72
CA VAL A 382 2.14 -19.20 -12.79
C VAL A 382 1.03 -19.93 -12.02
N LYS A 383 1.04 -19.81 -10.69
CA LYS A 383 0.07 -20.49 -9.79
C LYS A 383 -1.00 -19.55 -9.24
N ALA A 384 -0.82 -18.24 -9.38
CA ALA A 384 -1.80 -17.23 -8.99
C ALA A 384 -1.77 -16.03 -9.95
N VAL A 385 -2.86 -15.27 -10.03
CA VAL A 385 -2.95 -14.08 -10.87
C VAL A 385 -3.54 -12.91 -10.09
N LEU A 386 -3.01 -11.71 -10.29
CA LEU A 386 -3.57 -10.48 -9.71
C LEU A 386 -4.27 -9.67 -10.80
N VAL A 387 -5.59 -9.52 -10.65
CA VAL A 387 -6.44 -8.97 -11.71
C VAL A 387 -7.42 -7.95 -11.14
N GLY A 388 -7.43 -6.76 -11.75
CA GLY A 388 -8.35 -5.67 -11.40
C GLY A 388 -9.12 -5.13 -12.60
N GLU A 389 -8.40 -4.62 -13.60
CA GLU A 389 -8.98 -3.81 -14.68
C GLU A 389 -10.07 -4.54 -15.50
N SER A 390 -9.88 -5.82 -15.81
CA SER A 390 -10.84 -6.62 -16.59
C SER A 390 -12.13 -6.92 -15.83
N ILE A 391 -12.07 -7.02 -14.50
CA ILE A 391 -13.20 -7.43 -13.66
C ILE A 391 -13.94 -6.20 -13.09
N VAL A 392 -13.22 -5.15 -12.65
CA VAL A 392 -13.83 -3.99 -11.97
C VAL A 392 -14.79 -3.19 -12.85
N LYS A 393 -14.56 -3.23 -14.17
CA LYS A 393 -15.41 -2.57 -15.19
C LYS A 393 -16.74 -3.29 -15.43
N GLN A 394 -16.87 -4.54 -14.96
CA GLN A 394 -18.10 -5.31 -15.15
C GLN A 394 -19.16 -4.84 -14.16
N SER A 395 -20.41 -4.76 -14.64
CA SER A 395 -21.56 -4.46 -13.78
C SER A 395 -21.76 -5.55 -12.72
N ASP A 396 -21.51 -6.80 -13.10
CA ASP A 396 -21.48 -7.97 -12.22
C ASP A 396 -20.05 -8.54 -12.14
N PRO A 397 -19.30 -8.24 -11.07
CA PRO A 397 -17.96 -8.76 -10.84
C PRO A 397 -17.86 -10.29 -10.86
N THR A 398 -18.91 -11.00 -10.40
CA THR A 398 -18.91 -12.47 -10.36
C THR A 398 -18.92 -13.04 -11.78
N LYS A 399 -19.74 -12.47 -12.67
CA LYS A 399 -19.72 -12.82 -14.10
C LYS A 399 -18.41 -12.43 -14.78
N GLY A 400 -17.83 -11.30 -14.38
CA GLY A 400 -16.51 -10.88 -14.85
C GLY A 400 -15.42 -11.91 -14.55
N ILE A 401 -15.42 -12.46 -13.32
CA ILE A 401 -14.48 -13.52 -12.92
C ILE A 401 -14.74 -14.79 -13.74
N ALA A 402 -15.99 -15.25 -13.86
CA ALA A 402 -16.30 -16.44 -14.64
C ALA A 402 -15.90 -16.29 -16.12
N GLY A 403 -16.11 -15.11 -16.70
CA GLY A 403 -15.68 -14.79 -18.07
C GLY A 403 -14.17 -14.78 -18.24
N LEU A 404 -13.41 -14.26 -17.26
CA LEU A 404 -11.95 -14.25 -17.27
C LEU A 404 -11.36 -15.67 -17.24
N PHE A 405 -11.94 -16.57 -16.47
CA PHE A 405 -11.46 -17.96 -16.34
C PHE A 405 -12.10 -18.92 -17.34
N GLY A 406 -13.14 -18.50 -18.06
CA GLY A 406 -13.94 -19.36 -18.94
C GLY A 406 -14.76 -20.41 -18.19
N LYS A 407 -14.82 -20.34 -16.86
CA LYS A 407 -15.55 -21.26 -15.98
C LYS A 407 -15.83 -20.60 -14.63
N ASP A 408 -16.79 -21.16 -13.89
CA ASP A 408 -17.04 -20.76 -12.50
C ASP A 408 -15.92 -21.30 -11.58
N ILE A 409 -15.38 -20.41 -10.75
CA ILE A 409 -14.33 -20.74 -9.76
C ILE A 409 -14.78 -20.45 -8.31
N SER A 410 -16.06 -20.10 -8.11
CA SER A 410 -16.66 -19.89 -6.79
C SER A 410 -16.57 -21.12 -5.89
N VAL A 411 -16.61 -20.92 -4.57
CA VAL A 411 -16.49 -21.96 -3.52
C VAL A 411 -17.84 -22.54 -3.16
#